data_AF-A0A970A9P7-F1
#
_entry.id   AF-A0A970A9P7-F1
#
_cell.length_a   1.000
_cell.length_b   1.000
_cell.length_c   1.000
_cell.angle_alpha   90.00
_cell.angle_beta   90.00
_cell.angle_gamma   90.00
#
_symmetry.space_group_name_H-M   'P 1'
#
loop_
_entity.id
_entity.type
_entity.pdbx_description
1 polymer ?
#
loop_
_entity_poly.entity_id
_entity_poly.type
_entity_poly.pdbx_seq_one_letter_code
_entity_poly.pdbx_strand_id
1 'polypeptide(L)'
;MIRKKTGSCGGLLIILSVILITLIYFGYTKSYNEARIKIYDREMTRVLELPAYSIRKSPVDKQFFGECIIAPKTAYEPMMSELAANAQKCGFRFTSNPSGAMIDIHENMKINCYKLEGENLLMQWKPDLSPKRMAEAKAALLKDPTLDKLTEPPNYSEE
;
A
#
# COMPACT_ATOMS: atom_id res chain seq x y z
N MET A 1 -29.17 53.59 -21.46
CA MET A 1 -28.20 53.22 -20.41
C MET A 1 -28.13 51.68 -20.35
N ILE A 2 -27.24 51.06 -21.12
CA ILE A 2 -27.17 49.59 -21.22
C ILE A 2 -26.08 49.11 -20.25
N ARG A 3 -26.48 48.63 -19.08
CA ARG A 3 -25.56 47.96 -18.14
C ARG A 3 -25.13 46.62 -18.75
N LYS A 4 -23.91 46.57 -19.30
CA LYS A 4 -23.24 45.29 -19.59
C LYS A 4 -23.07 44.55 -18.26
N LYS A 5 -23.85 43.48 -18.05
CA LYS A 5 -23.56 42.47 -17.01
C LYS A 5 -22.34 41.66 -17.47
N THR A 6 -21.17 42.30 -17.47
CA THR A 6 -19.89 41.62 -17.63
C THR A 6 -19.42 41.22 -16.24
N GLY A 7 -19.73 39.99 -15.83
CA GLY A 7 -19.29 39.53 -14.52
C GLY A 7 -20.02 38.29 -14.03
N SER A 8 -20.00 37.19 -14.80
CA SER A 8 -20.42 35.89 -14.28
C SER A 8 -19.96 34.71 -15.14
N CYS A 9 -18.76 34.79 -15.74
CA CYS A 9 -18.15 33.63 -16.42
C CYS A 9 -16.81 33.26 -15.77
N GLY A 10 -16.02 34.26 -15.35
CA GLY A 10 -14.78 34.04 -14.62
C GLY A 10 -14.97 33.35 -13.26
N GLY A 11 -16.01 33.71 -12.50
CA GLY A 11 -16.30 33.07 -11.21
C GLY A 11 -16.64 31.57 -11.34
N LEU A 12 -17.40 31.21 -12.37
CA LEU A 12 -17.77 29.82 -12.64
C LEU A 12 -16.55 28.99 -13.09
N LEU A 13 -15.67 29.57 -13.91
CA LEU A 13 -14.41 28.92 -14.31
C LEU A 13 -13.49 28.66 -13.12
N ILE A 14 -13.41 29.59 -12.16
CA ILE A 14 -12.61 29.38 -10.94
C ILE A 14 -13.18 28.22 -10.12
N ILE A 15 -14.49 28.17 -9.91
CA ILE A 15 -15.14 27.08 -9.16
C ILE A 15 -14.90 25.73 -9.85
N LEU A 16 -15.08 25.65 -11.18
CA LEU A 16 -14.80 24.43 -11.95
C LEU A 16 -13.32 24.02 -11.84
N SER A 17 -12.41 24.98 -11.86
CA SER A 17 -10.97 24.72 -11.74
C SER A 17 -10.64 24.15 -10.35
N VAL A 18 -11.22 24.71 -9.28
CA VAL A 18 -11.03 24.21 -7.91
C VAL A 18 -11.58 22.78 -7.77
N ILE A 19 -12.76 22.49 -8.32
CA ILE A 19 -13.34 21.14 -8.31
C ILE A 19 -12.42 20.17 -9.07
N LEU A 20 -11.95 20.55 -10.26
CA LEU A 20 -11.08 19.70 -11.07
C LEU A 20 -9.76 19.38 -10.35
N ILE A 21 -9.09 20.38 -9.77
CA ILE A 21 -7.85 20.19 -9.01
C ILE A 21 -8.09 19.27 -7.81
N THR A 22 -9.21 19.46 -7.11
CA THR A 22 -9.58 18.62 -5.96
C THR A 22 -9.77 17.16 -6.37
N LEU A 23 -10.51 16.91 -7.45
CA LEU A 23 -10.73 15.56 -7.96
C LEU A 23 -9.43 14.88 -8.41
N ILE A 24 -8.56 15.62 -9.10
CA ILE A 24 -7.26 15.10 -9.54
C ILE A 24 -6.39 14.76 -8.32
N TYR A 25 -6.35 15.63 -7.30
CA TYR A 25 -5.59 15.39 -6.08
C TYR A 25 -6.07 14.15 -5.32
N PHE A 26 -7.38 14.01 -5.11
CA PHE A 26 -7.94 12.84 -4.44
C PHE A 26 -7.76 11.55 -5.26
N GLY A 27 -7.93 11.62 -6.59
CA GLY A 27 -7.67 10.49 -7.47
C GLY A 27 -6.21 10.05 -7.44
N TYR A 28 -5.28 11.00 -7.50
CA TYR A 28 -3.84 10.74 -7.46
C TYR A 28 -3.42 10.13 -6.12
N THR A 29 -3.84 10.73 -5.00
CA THR A 29 -3.50 10.22 -3.66
C THR A 29 -4.04 8.82 -3.42
N LYS A 30 -5.25 8.52 -3.88
CA LYS A 30 -5.82 7.17 -3.81
C LYS A 30 -5.01 6.16 -4.62
N SER A 31 -4.78 6.45 -5.90
CA SER A 31 -4.01 5.57 -6.80
C SER A 31 -2.59 5.34 -6.29
N TYR A 32 -1.94 6.41 -5.82
CA TYR A 32 -0.58 6.36 -5.26
C TYR A 32 -0.48 5.44 -4.03
N ASN A 33 -1.44 5.52 -3.11
CA ASN A 33 -1.46 4.69 -1.90
C ASN A 33 -1.84 3.23 -2.19
N GLU A 34 -2.68 2.99 -3.21
CA GLU A 34 -3.07 1.64 -3.61
C GLU A 34 -1.92 0.88 -4.27
N ALA A 35 -1.12 1.56 -5.10
CA ALA A 35 -0.01 0.96 -5.87
C ALA A 35 1.29 0.73 -5.06
N ARG A 36 1.35 1.13 -3.79
CA ARG A 36 2.58 1.10 -2.98
C ARG A 36 2.33 0.55 -1.59
N ILE A 37 3.29 -0.20 -1.05
CA ILE A 37 3.33 -0.65 0.33
C ILE A 37 4.32 0.23 1.08
N LYS A 38 3.88 0.91 2.15
CA LYS A 38 4.77 1.56 3.10
C LYS A 38 5.19 0.55 4.14
N ILE A 39 6.50 0.41 4.30
CA ILE A 39 7.12 -0.45 5.29
C ILE A 39 7.73 0.47 6.35
N TYR A 40 7.23 0.35 7.57
CA TYR A 40 7.64 1.20 8.68
C TYR A 40 8.81 0.58 9.43
N ASP A 41 9.94 1.28 9.40
CA ASP A 41 11.23 0.91 9.99
C ASP A 41 11.66 2.05 10.93
N ARG A 42 11.16 2.02 12.17
CA ARG A 42 11.28 3.05 13.21
C ARG A 42 10.80 4.41 12.69
N GLU A 43 11.74 5.31 12.43
CA GLU A 43 11.51 6.66 11.92
C GLU A 43 11.55 6.71 10.38
N MET A 44 12.07 5.69 9.71
CA MET A 44 12.13 5.64 8.25
C MET A 44 10.90 4.95 7.68
N THR A 45 10.36 5.47 6.58
CA THR A 45 9.37 4.76 5.77
C THR A 45 10.04 4.32 4.50
N ARG A 46 10.10 3.01 4.30
CA ARG A 46 10.51 2.41 3.04
C ARG A 46 9.28 2.16 2.20
N VAL A 47 9.42 2.18 0.89
CA VAL A 47 8.31 2.02 -0.04
C VAL A 47 8.65 0.88 -0.98
N LEU A 48 7.74 -0.09 -1.07
CA LEU A 48 7.79 -1.16 -2.05
C LEU A 48 6.64 -0.95 -3.04
N GLU A 49 6.98 -0.91 -4.33
CA GLU A 49 5.97 -0.77 -5.39
C GLU A 49 5.32 -2.11 -5.67
N LEU A 50 3.99 -2.13 -5.73
CA LEU A 50 3.23 -3.29 -6.15
C LEU A 50 3.44 -3.54 -7.65
N PRO A 51 3.41 -4.80 -8.11
CA PRO A 51 3.40 -5.11 -9.54
C PRO A 51 2.25 -4.40 -10.27
N ALA A 52 2.49 -3.88 -11.48
CA ALA A 52 1.54 -3.08 -12.25
C ALA A 52 0.22 -3.82 -12.52
N TYR A 53 0.28 -5.14 -12.63
CA TYR A 53 -0.88 -6.00 -12.85
C TYR A 53 -1.43 -6.63 -11.57
N SER A 54 -1.18 -6.02 -10.41
CA SER A 54 -1.77 -6.46 -9.14
C SER A 54 -2.83 -5.47 -8.63
N ILE A 55 -3.80 -5.98 -7.88
CA ILE A 55 -4.80 -5.16 -7.18
C ILE A 55 -4.61 -5.36 -5.69
N ARG A 56 -4.37 -4.27 -4.96
CA ARG A 56 -4.46 -4.28 -3.51
C ARG A 56 -5.89 -4.63 -3.07
N LYS A 57 -6.04 -5.71 -2.29
CA LYS A 57 -7.30 -6.14 -1.67
C LYS A 57 -7.40 -5.69 -0.21
N SER A 58 -6.28 -5.63 0.49
CA SER A 58 -6.22 -5.13 1.87
C SER A 58 -6.36 -3.60 1.93
N PRO A 59 -7.06 -3.03 2.92
CA PRO A 59 -7.00 -1.60 3.22
C PRO A 59 -5.56 -1.09 3.35
N VAL A 60 -5.32 0.17 2.98
CA VAL A 60 -3.97 0.79 3.08
C VAL A 60 -3.47 0.81 4.51
N ASP A 61 -4.37 0.97 5.48
CA ASP A 61 -4.04 1.05 6.90
C ASP A 61 -3.51 -0.29 7.46
N LYS A 62 -3.73 -1.43 6.80
CA LYS A 62 -3.14 -2.72 7.20
C LYS A 62 -1.61 -2.74 7.16
N GLN A 63 -0.99 -1.80 6.47
CA GLN A 63 0.46 -1.63 6.45
C GLN A 63 1.04 -1.30 7.83
N PHE A 64 0.27 -0.64 8.71
CA PHE A 64 0.70 -0.40 10.09
C PHE A 64 0.79 -1.70 10.91
N PHE A 65 0.07 -2.74 10.50
CA PHE A 65 0.03 -4.05 11.15
C PHE A 65 0.91 -5.07 10.43
N GLY A 66 1.60 -4.65 9.38
CA GLY A 66 2.50 -5.52 8.67
C GLY A 66 1.80 -6.44 7.67
N GLU A 67 0.63 -6.06 7.15
CA GLU A 67 -0.11 -6.89 6.22
C GLU A 67 -0.45 -6.15 4.93
N CYS A 68 -0.27 -6.84 3.80
CA CYS A 68 -0.82 -6.43 2.52
C CYS A 68 -1.26 -7.65 1.73
N ILE A 69 -2.50 -7.64 1.23
CA ILE A 69 -3.03 -8.68 0.34
C ILE A 69 -3.17 -8.07 -1.05
N ILE A 70 -2.59 -8.74 -2.05
CA ILE A 70 -2.74 -8.39 -3.44
C ILE A 70 -3.34 -9.53 -4.24
N ALA A 71 -4.19 -9.20 -5.20
CA ALA A 71 -4.71 -10.14 -6.18
C ALA A 71 -3.98 -9.93 -7.52
N PRO A 72 -3.38 -10.98 -8.12
CA PRO A 72 -2.86 -10.88 -9.46
C PRO A 72 -4.00 -10.67 -10.48
N LYS A 73 -3.79 -9.82 -11.49
CA LYS A 73 -4.61 -9.76 -12.73
C LYS A 73 -4.00 -10.61 -13.85
N THR A 74 -2.79 -11.11 -13.67
CA THR A 74 -2.01 -11.90 -14.63
C THR A 74 -1.61 -13.24 -14.01
N ALA A 75 -0.89 -14.08 -14.77
CA ALA A 75 -0.27 -15.26 -14.19
C ALA A 75 0.67 -14.88 -13.02
N TYR A 76 0.80 -15.81 -12.07
CA TYR A 76 1.59 -15.64 -10.85
C TYR A 76 3.08 -15.39 -11.14
N GLU A 77 3.67 -16.12 -12.08
CA GLU A 77 5.10 -16.00 -12.42
C GLU A 77 5.51 -14.59 -12.90
N PRO A 78 4.83 -13.98 -13.90
CA PRO A 78 5.09 -12.59 -14.27
C PRO A 78 4.95 -11.60 -13.11
N MET A 79 3.93 -11.77 -12.27
CA MET A 79 3.74 -10.91 -11.09
C MET A 79 4.92 -11.02 -10.12
N MET A 80 5.38 -12.24 -9.85
CA MET A 80 6.49 -12.49 -8.94
C MET A 80 7.83 -11.97 -9.50
N SER A 81 8.03 -12.09 -10.82
CA SER A 81 9.20 -11.52 -11.50
C SER A 81 9.22 -9.99 -11.39
N GLU A 82 8.08 -9.34 -11.59
CA GLU A 82 7.96 -7.89 -11.44
C GLU A 82 8.13 -7.45 -9.98
N LEU A 83 7.58 -8.20 -9.03
CA LEU A 83 7.78 -7.97 -7.60
C LEU A 83 9.28 -8.06 -7.23
N ALA A 84 10.00 -9.04 -7.76
CA ALA A 84 11.44 -9.18 -7.57
C ALA A 84 12.19 -7.97 -8.14
N ALA A 85 11.84 -7.51 -9.35
CA ALA A 85 12.43 -6.33 -9.95
C ALA A 85 12.18 -5.06 -9.13
N ASN A 86 10.96 -4.88 -8.61
CA ASN A 86 10.61 -3.74 -7.76
C ASN A 86 11.35 -3.79 -6.42
N ALA A 87 11.45 -4.96 -5.79
CA ALA A 87 12.23 -5.14 -4.56
C ALA A 87 13.71 -4.78 -4.77
N GLN A 88 14.32 -5.24 -5.86
CA GLN A 88 15.70 -4.95 -6.21
C GLN A 88 15.94 -3.45 -6.48
N LYS A 89 15.02 -2.77 -7.19
CA LYS A 89 15.08 -1.31 -7.39
C LYS A 89 15.09 -0.53 -6.08
N CYS A 90 14.38 -1.03 -5.07
CA CYS A 90 14.34 -0.46 -3.74
C CYS A 90 15.56 -0.83 -2.87
N GLY A 91 16.50 -1.64 -3.39
CA GLY A 91 17.68 -2.11 -2.67
C GLY A 91 17.41 -3.29 -1.73
N PHE A 92 16.27 -3.97 -1.87
CA PHE A 92 15.92 -5.14 -1.07
C PHE A 92 16.36 -6.43 -1.76
N ARG A 93 16.71 -7.45 -0.97
CA ARG A 93 17.04 -8.77 -1.50
C ARG A 93 15.77 -9.59 -1.63
N PHE A 94 15.53 -10.10 -2.83
CA PHE A 94 14.38 -10.96 -3.12
C PHE A 94 14.83 -12.41 -3.22
N THR A 95 14.11 -13.33 -2.58
CA THR A 95 14.33 -14.79 -2.67
C THR A 95 12.99 -15.48 -2.87
N SER A 96 12.84 -16.27 -3.94
CA SER A 96 11.64 -17.09 -4.17
C SER A 96 11.90 -18.55 -3.81
N ASN A 97 10.87 -19.23 -3.31
CA ASN A 97 10.85 -20.68 -3.09
C ASN A 97 9.53 -21.26 -3.64
N PRO A 98 9.37 -22.60 -3.74
CA PRO A 98 8.13 -23.20 -4.25
C PRO A 98 6.87 -22.82 -3.44
N SER A 99 7.05 -22.48 -2.16
CA SER A 99 5.96 -22.14 -1.24
C SER A 99 5.62 -20.64 -1.20
N GLY A 100 6.37 -19.78 -1.89
CA GLY A 100 6.24 -18.33 -1.78
C GLY A 100 7.51 -17.54 -2.12
N ALA A 101 7.66 -16.37 -1.52
CA ALA A 101 8.87 -15.56 -1.63
C ALA A 101 9.14 -14.80 -0.32
N MET A 102 10.35 -14.25 -0.22
CA MET A 102 10.81 -13.45 0.89
C MET A 102 11.55 -12.24 0.35
N ILE A 103 11.30 -11.08 0.96
CA ILE A 103 11.98 -9.82 0.67
C ILE A 103 12.72 -9.39 1.93
N ASP A 104 14.04 -9.51 1.92
CA ASP A 104 14.90 -9.02 2.99
C ASP A 104 15.21 -7.53 2.76
N ILE A 105 14.79 -6.70 3.71
CA ILE A 105 15.03 -5.26 3.68
C ILE A 105 16.35 -4.94 4.38
N HIS A 106 16.55 -5.53 5.57
CA HIS A 106 17.80 -5.57 6.32
C HIS A 106 17.72 -6.71 7.36
N GLU A 107 18.76 -6.90 8.16
CA GLU A 107 18.92 -8.04 9.08
C GLU A 107 17.70 -8.33 9.97
N ASN A 108 16.96 -7.31 10.37
CA ASN A 108 15.84 -7.44 11.31
C ASN A 108 14.46 -7.26 10.68
N MET A 109 14.38 -7.07 9.34
CA MET A 109 13.10 -6.83 8.68
C MET A 109 12.99 -7.59 7.37
N LYS A 110 12.01 -8.48 7.35
CA LYS A 110 11.69 -9.37 6.24
C LYS A 110 10.21 -9.29 5.94
N ILE A 111 9.87 -9.28 4.65
CA ILE A 111 8.51 -9.45 4.18
C ILE A 111 8.40 -10.87 3.65
N ASN A 112 7.54 -11.66 4.26
CA ASN A 112 7.20 -12.97 3.77
C ASN A 112 6.00 -12.87 2.83
N CYS A 113 6.09 -13.50 1.67
CA CYS A 113 5.08 -13.49 0.63
C CYS A 113 4.58 -14.92 0.42
N TYR A 114 3.31 -15.17 0.71
CA TYR A 114 2.69 -16.49 0.62
C TYR A 114 1.49 -16.46 -0.32
N LYS A 115 1.28 -17.53 -1.08
CA LYS A 115 0.08 -17.69 -1.89
C LYS A 115 -1.07 -18.13 -0.99
N LEU A 116 -2.16 -17.35 -0.98
CA LEU A 116 -3.43 -17.68 -0.37
C LEU A 116 -4.34 -18.44 -1.34
N GLU A 117 -5.41 -19.03 -0.82
CA GLU A 117 -6.49 -19.58 -1.62
C GLU A 117 -7.08 -18.52 -2.57
N GLY A 118 -7.41 -18.93 -3.80
CA GLY A 118 -7.93 -18.04 -4.83
C GLY A 118 -6.87 -17.15 -5.50
N GLU A 119 -5.61 -17.58 -5.53
CA GLU A 119 -4.48 -16.92 -6.19
C GLU A 119 -4.03 -15.57 -5.60
N ASN A 120 -4.57 -15.16 -4.46
CA ASN A 120 -4.10 -13.96 -3.77
C ASN A 120 -2.68 -14.17 -3.23
N LEU A 121 -1.89 -13.11 -3.18
CA LEU A 121 -0.60 -13.08 -2.50
C LEU A 121 -0.73 -12.27 -1.21
N LEU A 122 -0.44 -12.92 -0.09
CA LEU A 122 -0.33 -12.30 1.22
C LEU A 122 1.12 -11.91 1.46
N MET A 123 1.35 -10.63 1.77
CA MET A 123 2.63 -10.09 2.16
C MET A 123 2.56 -9.71 3.64
N GLN A 124 3.38 -10.33 4.47
CA GLN A 124 3.41 -10.14 5.92
C GLN A 124 4.81 -9.76 6.42
N TRP A 125 4.88 -8.80 7.31
CA TRP A 125 6.12 -8.37 7.98
C TRP A 125 5.84 -7.92 9.41
N LYS A 126 6.89 -7.75 10.20
CA LYS A 126 6.78 -7.13 11.53
C LYS A 126 7.17 -5.64 11.42
N PRO A 127 6.20 -4.71 11.48
CA PRO A 127 6.52 -3.28 11.40
C PRO A 127 7.22 -2.83 12.68
N ASP A 128 8.25 -2.00 12.53
CA ASP A 128 8.89 -1.30 13.65
C ASP A 128 8.34 0.14 13.66
N LEU A 129 7.40 0.41 14.56
CA LEU A 129 6.69 1.69 14.60
C LEU A 129 7.30 2.63 15.66
N SER A 130 7.64 3.85 15.26
CA SER A 130 7.94 4.90 16.22
C SER A 130 6.71 5.30 17.05
N PRO A 131 6.88 5.95 18.23
CA PRO A 131 5.75 6.36 19.08
C PRO A 131 4.69 7.18 18.34
N LYS A 132 5.12 8.04 17.41
CA LYS A 132 4.22 8.81 16.55
C LYS A 132 3.39 7.91 15.64
N ARG A 133 4.02 6.95 14.96
CA ARG A 133 3.33 6.02 14.06
C ARG A 133 2.44 5.03 14.80
N MET A 134 2.79 4.67 16.03
CA MET A 134 1.90 3.90 16.90
C MET A 134 0.59 4.65 17.18
N ALA A 135 0.63 5.97 17.37
CA ALA A 135 -0.58 6.78 17.52
C ALA A 135 -1.42 6.80 16.24
N GLU A 136 -0.77 6.89 15.06
CA GLU A 136 -1.43 6.82 13.76
C GLU A 136 -2.08 5.44 13.53
N ALA A 137 -1.37 4.35 13.86
CA ALA A 137 -1.89 2.98 13.79
C ALA A 137 -3.12 2.78 14.69
N LYS A 138 -3.10 3.32 15.92
CA LYS A 138 -4.25 3.31 16.83
C LYS A 138 -5.44 4.10 16.26
N ALA A 139 -5.18 5.25 15.66
CA ALA A 139 -6.22 6.03 15.00
C ALA A 139 -6.82 5.29 13.79
N ALA A 140 -6.04 4.49 13.09
CA ALA A 140 -6.53 3.65 12.01
C ALA A 140 -7.45 2.52 12.53
N LEU A 141 -7.09 1.85 13.62
CA LEU A 141 -7.94 0.84 14.28
C LEU A 141 -9.29 1.42 14.72
N LEU A 142 -9.31 2.66 15.23
CA LEU A 142 -10.54 3.32 15.63
C LEU A 142 -11.49 3.61 14.46
N LYS A 143 -10.97 3.71 13.23
CA LYS A 143 -11.79 3.89 12.02
C LYS A 143 -12.35 2.59 11.48
N ASP A 144 -11.67 1.48 11.70
CA ASP A 144 -12.09 0.15 11.28
C ASP A 144 -11.70 -0.90 12.33
N PRO A 145 -12.63 -1.28 13.23
CA PRO A 145 -12.35 -2.24 14.30
C PRO A 145 -12.14 -3.68 13.79
N THR A 146 -12.38 -3.95 12.50
CA THR A 146 -12.09 -5.28 11.92
C THR A 146 -10.60 -5.51 11.67
N LEU A 147 -9.78 -4.45 11.76
CA LEU A 147 -8.32 -4.51 11.66
C LEU A 147 -7.65 -5.26 12.82
N ASP A 148 -8.34 -5.45 13.96
CA ASP A 148 -7.85 -6.16 15.15
C ASP A 148 -7.84 -7.69 14.98
N LYS A 149 -8.58 -8.23 14.01
CA LYS A 149 -8.73 -9.68 13.79
C LYS A 149 -7.65 -10.32 12.92
N LEU A 150 -6.60 -9.58 12.55
CA LEU A 150 -5.58 -10.03 11.58
C LEU A 150 -4.17 -10.17 12.20
N THR A 151 -4.10 -10.06 13.52
CA THR A 151 -2.88 -10.20 14.32
C THR A 151 -2.78 -11.58 14.97
N GLU A 152 -3.05 -12.65 14.22
CA GLU A 152 -2.33 -13.89 14.50
C GLU A 152 -1.20 -13.97 13.49
N PRO A 153 0.06 -13.68 13.89
CA PRO A 153 1.19 -14.04 13.05
C PRO A 153 1.07 -15.54 12.74
N PRO A 154 1.37 -16.00 11.50
CA PRO A 154 1.49 -17.43 11.26
C PRO A 154 2.44 -17.98 12.32
N ASN A 155 1.98 -19.02 13.01
CA ASN A 155 2.76 -19.69 14.04
C ASN A 155 4.05 -20.21 13.39
N TYR A 156 5.14 -19.47 13.54
CA TYR A 156 6.49 -19.92 13.18
C TYR A 156 7.00 -20.86 14.29
N SER A 157 6.25 -21.91 14.59
CA SER A 157 6.75 -23.05 15.35
C SER A 157 7.32 -24.06 14.37
N GLU A 158 8.66 -24.09 14.34
CA GLU A 158 9.53 -25.25 14.08
C GLU A 158 9.29 -26.07 12.80
N GLU A 159 10.13 -25.84 11.79
CA GLU A 159 10.89 -26.89 11.09
C GLU A 159 12.30 -26.37 10.74
#